data_AF-A0A7R8UU57-F1
#
_entry.id   AF-A0A7R8UU57-F1
#
_cell.length_a   1.000
_cell.length_b   1.000
_cell.length_c   1.000
_cell.angle_alpha   90.00
_cell.angle_beta   90.00
_cell.angle_gamma   90.00
#
_symmetry.space_group_name_H-M   'P 1'
#
loop_
_entity.id
_entity.type
_entity.pdbx_description
1 polymer ?
#
loop_
_entity_poly.entity_id
_entity_poly.type
_entity_poly.pdbx_seq_one_letter_code
_entity_poly.pdbx_strand_id
1 'polypeptide(L)'
;MSADADFVKWLSEKLRNLNVDESVFGSYITGILEGDETSEEKVEALEGILGAMIEDDLNNVVQEIIGKWDACQPKKEEVSAKKVGEDVDAQLARMLESQKIQTTAPRQYTAEEMRIREQILAQYSQTSVSDGEEGDEPSDEEAQLGLVKNTNVHDVQQAQKERREQAKLDSQKKKEKDKEDRERQKQQREEKKEKRKTVKGERRR
;
A
#
# COMPACT_ATOMS: atom_id res chain seq x y z
N MET A 1 5.41 36.03 -28.86
CA MET A 1 4.77 34.72 -29.02
C MET A 1 5.67 33.74 -28.30
N SER A 2 5.17 33.01 -27.31
CA SER A 2 5.98 32.04 -26.56
C SER A 2 6.34 30.86 -27.47
N ALA A 3 7.54 30.28 -27.33
CA ALA A 3 8.01 29.17 -28.17
C ALA A 3 7.05 27.96 -28.11
N ASP A 4 6.41 27.74 -26.97
CA ASP A 4 5.39 26.70 -26.78
C ASP A 4 4.14 26.94 -27.64
N ALA A 5 3.73 28.21 -27.80
CA ALA A 5 2.56 28.54 -28.62
C ALA A 5 2.82 28.32 -30.12
N ASP A 6 4.08 28.44 -30.55
CA ASP A 6 4.48 28.15 -31.93
C ASP A 6 4.62 26.64 -32.15
N PHE A 7 5.09 25.88 -31.16
CA PHE A 7 5.08 24.42 -31.18
C PHE A 7 3.66 23.85 -31.27
N VAL A 8 2.75 24.30 -30.40
CA VAL A 8 1.35 23.82 -30.38
C VAL A 8 0.69 24.05 -31.73
N LYS A 9 0.83 25.24 -32.33
CA LYS A 9 0.31 25.50 -33.69
C LYS A 9 0.89 24.57 -34.75
N TRP A 10 2.19 24.28 -34.69
CA TRP A 10 2.83 23.35 -35.61
C TRP A 10 2.31 21.92 -35.42
N LEU A 11 2.20 21.46 -34.17
CA LEU A 11 1.69 20.13 -33.83
C LEU A 11 0.26 19.96 -34.32
N SER A 12 -0.58 20.97 -34.10
CA SER A 12 -1.94 21.07 -34.61
C SER A 12 -2.04 20.88 -36.12
N GLU A 13 -1.25 21.63 -36.89
CA GLU A 13 -1.21 21.50 -38.35
C GLU A 13 -0.70 20.13 -38.81
N LYS A 14 0.31 19.59 -38.11
CA LYS A 14 0.89 18.27 -38.39
C LYS A 14 -0.12 17.15 -38.18
N LEU A 15 -0.83 17.15 -37.05
CA LEU A 15 -1.87 16.17 -36.73
C LEU A 15 -3.03 16.25 -37.72
N ARG A 16 -3.47 17.46 -38.09
CA ARG A 16 -4.52 17.66 -39.10
C ARG A 16 -4.13 17.08 -40.46
N ASN A 17 -2.86 17.23 -40.88
CA ASN A 17 -2.37 16.65 -42.13
C ASN A 17 -2.33 15.12 -42.11
N LEU A 18 -2.20 14.53 -40.92
CA LEU A 18 -2.19 13.08 -40.69
C LEU A 18 -3.60 12.53 -40.42
N ASN A 19 -4.65 13.34 -40.57
CA ASN A 19 -6.04 13.01 -40.22
C ASN A 19 -6.25 12.58 -38.75
N VAL A 20 -5.41 13.07 -37.84
CA VAL A 20 -5.53 12.85 -36.40
C VAL A 20 -6.20 14.08 -35.75
N ASP A 21 -7.09 13.84 -34.78
CA ASP A 21 -7.80 14.91 -34.09
C ASP A 21 -6.88 15.72 -33.17
N GLU A 22 -6.48 16.90 -33.63
CA GLU A 22 -5.69 17.87 -32.87
C GLU A 22 -6.27 18.16 -31.48
N SER A 23 -7.60 18.28 -31.35
CA SER A 23 -8.21 18.77 -30.12
C SER A 23 -8.02 17.83 -28.94
N VAL A 24 -7.93 16.53 -29.22
CA VAL A 24 -7.70 15.48 -28.24
C VAL A 24 -6.21 15.22 -28.09
N PHE A 25 -5.52 14.98 -29.21
CA PHE A 25 -4.13 14.51 -29.18
C PHE A 25 -3.11 15.63 -28.95
N GLY A 26 -3.39 16.86 -29.38
CA GLY A 26 -2.45 17.97 -29.23
C GLY A 26 -2.13 18.30 -27.77
N SER A 27 -3.15 18.37 -26.92
CA SER A 27 -2.98 18.62 -25.48
C SER A 27 -2.30 17.44 -24.76
N TYR A 28 -2.66 16.21 -25.12
CA TYR A 28 -2.11 15.00 -24.54
C TYR A 28 -0.63 14.78 -24.92
N ILE A 29 -0.27 14.96 -26.20
CA ILE A 29 1.11 14.89 -26.68
C ILE A 29 1.98 15.96 -26.01
N THR A 30 1.47 17.19 -25.88
CA THR A 30 2.19 18.25 -25.17
C THR A 30 2.42 17.87 -23.71
N GLY A 31 1.42 17.29 -23.03
CA GLY A 31 1.57 16.80 -21.66
C GLY A 31 2.62 15.69 -21.50
N ILE A 32 2.71 14.75 -22.45
CA ILE A 32 3.78 13.73 -22.47
C ILE A 32 5.15 14.39 -22.60
N LEU A 33 5.26 15.36 -23.52
CA LEU A 33 6.53 16.04 -23.80
C LEU A 33 7.01 16.95 -22.64
N GLU A 34 6.08 17.54 -21.90
CA GLU A 34 6.33 18.31 -20.67
C GLU A 34 6.67 17.44 -19.45
N GLY A 35 6.31 16.16 -19.47
CA GLY A 35 6.61 15.20 -18.41
C GLY A 35 8.11 15.02 -18.13
N ASP A 36 8.44 14.52 -16.94
CA ASP A 36 9.79 14.20 -16.49
C ASP A 36 10.30 12.81 -16.93
N GLU A 37 9.53 12.14 -17.79
CA GLU A 37 9.86 10.87 -18.44
C GLU A 37 11.15 10.96 -19.27
N THR A 38 11.81 9.82 -19.42
CA THR A 38 12.99 9.69 -20.27
C THR A 38 12.62 9.82 -21.75
N SER A 39 13.59 10.13 -22.61
CA SER A 39 13.36 10.25 -24.06
C SER A 39 12.81 8.94 -24.66
N GLU A 40 13.27 7.79 -24.16
CA GLU A 40 12.79 6.47 -24.60
C GLU A 40 11.31 6.25 -24.22
N GLU A 41 10.92 6.60 -23.00
CA GLU A 41 9.53 6.51 -22.53
C GLU A 41 8.60 7.44 -23.33
N LYS A 42 9.05 8.67 -23.63
CA LYS A 42 8.30 9.62 -24.48
C LYS A 42 8.07 9.08 -25.89
N VAL A 43 9.09 8.44 -26.48
CA VAL A 43 8.97 7.78 -27.79
C VAL A 43 7.94 6.65 -27.72
N GLU A 44 8.05 5.75 -26.75
CA GLU A 44 7.12 4.61 -26.60
C GLU A 44 5.67 5.08 -26.38
N ALA A 45 5.47 6.09 -25.53
CA ALA A 45 4.16 6.67 -25.27
C ALA A 45 3.53 7.26 -26.55
N LEU A 46 4.32 8.00 -27.33
CA LEU A 46 3.88 8.59 -28.60
C LEU A 46 3.62 7.53 -29.67
N GLU A 47 4.48 6.52 -29.80
CA GLU A 47 4.27 5.38 -30.70
C GLU A 47 3.00 4.60 -30.34
N GLY A 48 2.71 4.43 -29.04
CA GLY A 48 1.52 3.73 -28.57
C GLY A 48 0.21 4.44 -28.95
N ILE A 49 0.16 5.78 -28.83
CA ILE A 49 -1.06 6.54 -29.15
C ILE A 49 -1.19 6.85 -30.65
N LEU A 50 -0.08 7.18 -31.32
CA LEU A 50 -0.11 7.55 -32.73
C LEU A 50 -0.14 6.30 -33.62
N GLY A 51 0.43 5.18 -33.17
CA GLY A 51 0.43 3.91 -33.91
C GLY A 51 -0.95 3.26 -34.04
N ALA A 52 -1.92 3.67 -33.22
CA ALA A 52 -3.32 3.27 -33.40
C ALA A 52 -4.00 3.99 -34.58
N MET A 53 -3.45 5.12 -35.03
CA MET A 53 -4.04 5.98 -36.06
C MET A 53 -3.18 6.08 -37.33
N ILE A 54 -1.87 5.93 -37.17
CA ILE A 54 -0.85 6.09 -38.21
C ILE A 54 -0.15 4.74 -38.37
N GLU A 55 -0.38 4.08 -39.50
CA GLU A 55 0.23 2.78 -39.82
C GLU A 55 1.55 2.94 -40.61
N ASP A 56 1.67 4.00 -41.42
CA ASP A 56 2.86 4.30 -42.23
C ASP A 56 3.64 5.51 -41.65
N ASP A 57 4.98 5.44 -41.65
CA ASP A 57 5.88 6.53 -41.21
C ASP A 57 5.77 6.97 -39.73
N LEU A 58 5.17 6.16 -38.85
CA LEU A 58 5.00 6.45 -37.42
C LEU A 58 6.30 6.91 -36.74
N ASN A 59 7.39 6.14 -36.88
CA ASN A 59 8.67 6.46 -36.24
C ASN A 59 9.23 7.80 -36.72
N ASN A 60 9.06 8.13 -38.01
CA ASN A 60 9.49 9.41 -38.56
C ASN A 60 8.68 10.57 -37.96
N VAL A 61 7.37 10.39 -37.80
CA VAL A 61 6.48 11.39 -37.19
C VAL A 61 6.83 11.62 -35.72
N VAL A 62 7.05 10.55 -34.94
CA VAL A 62 7.41 10.64 -33.53
C VAL A 62 8.75 11.36 -33.35
N GLN A 63 9.75 11.00 -34.14
CA GLN A 63 11.07 11.67 -34.12
C GLN A 63 10.98 13.14 -34.53
N GLU A 64 10.13 13.49 -35.50
CA GLU A 64 9.93 14.88 -35.91
C GLU A 64 9.24 15.71 -34.81
N ILE A 65 8.27 15.13 -34.10
CA ILE A 65 7.59 15.78 -32.96
C ILE A 65 8.59 16.07 -31.83
N ILE A 66 9.40 15.08 -31.44
CA ILE A 66 10.41 15.24 -30.38
C ILE A 66 11.48 16.25 -30.81
N GLY A 67 11.99 16.15 -32.04
CA GLY A 67 12.99 17.09 -32.54
C GLY A 67 12.48 18.53 -32.63
N LYS A 68 11.20 18.72 -32.96
CA LYS A 68 10.55 20.04 -32.95
C LYS A 68 10.32 20.55 -31.53
N TRP A 69 9.97 19.68 -30.59
CA TRP A 69 9.85 20.02 -29.19
C TRP A 69 11.19 20.49 -28.61
N ASP A 70 12.26 19.72 -28.80
CA ASP A 70 13.60 20.05 -28.33
C ASP A 70 14.14 21.35 -28.95
N ALA A 71 13.79 21.63 -30.20
CA ALA A 71 14.13 22.89 -30.86
C ALA A 71 13.33 24.10 -30.33
N CYS A 72 12.11 23.87 -29.85
CA CYS A 72 11.25 24.89 -29.24
C CYS A 72 11.61 25.14 -27.76
N GLN A 73 12.21 24.15 -27.10
CA GLN A 73 12.75 24.34 -25.76
C GLN A 73 13.92 25.35 -25.81
N PRO A 74 13.98 26.33 -24.89
CA PRO A 74 15.12 27.22 -24.80
C PRO A 74 16.35 26.34 -24.53
N LYS A 75 17.31 26.32 -25.46
CA LYS A 75 18.57 25.58 -25.37
C LYS A 75 19.04 25.45 -23.92
N LYS A 76 18.70 24.34 -23.26
CA LYS A 76 19.56 23.78 -22.23
C LYS A 76 20.78 23.36 -23.03
N GLU A 77 21.82 24.20 -22.98
CA GLU A 77 23.10 23.89 -23.58
C GLU A 77 23.41 22.43 -23.30
N GLU A 78 23.59 21.67 -24.39
CA GLU A 78 24.33 20.44 -24.34
C GLU A 78 25.62 20.74 -23.59
N VAL A 79 25.73 20.24 -22.36
CA VAL A 79 27.02 20.01 -21.72
C VAL A 79 27.63 18.86 -22.51
N SER A 80 28.19 19.24 -23.65
CA SER A 80 28.95 18.38 -24.53
C SER A 80 29.97 17.62 -23.71
N ALA A 81 30.07 16.33 -24.01
CA ALA A 81 31.15 15.44 -23.62
C ALA A 81 32.52 16.15 -23.65
N LYS A 82 32.99 16.61 -22.48
CA LYS A 82 34.38 16.91 -22.08
C LYS A 82 34.40 17.62 -20.72
N LYS A 83 34.34 16.85 -19.63
CA LYS A 83 35.18 17.01 -18.43
C LYS A 83 34.82 15.92 -17.43
N VAL A 84 35.67 14.92 -17.41
CA VAL A 84 35.77 13.87 -16.41
C VAL A 84 36.18 14.51 -15.08
N GLY A 85 35.44 14.21 -14.00
CA GLY A 85 36.10 13.71 -12.80
C GLY A 85 35.88 14.41 -11.45
N GLU A 86 35.90 15.74 -11.34
CA GLU A 86 36.19 16.35 -10.03
C GLU A 86 35.34 17.57 -9.60
N ASP A 87 34.16 17.78 -10.21
CA ASP A 87 33.35 18.97 -9.86
C ASP A 87 31.90 18.64 -9.48
N VAL A 88 31.58 17.37 -9.17
CA VAL A 88 30.24 17.03 -8.63
C VAL A 88 30.18 17.40 -7.15
N ASP A 89 31.23 17.08 -6.38
CA ASP A 89 31.29 17.42 -4.95
C ASP A 89 31.37 18.92 -4.71
N ALA A 90 32.12 19.65 -5.55
CA ALA A 90 32.20 21.10 -5.46
C ALA A 90 30.90 21.78 -5.95
N GLN A 91 30.21 21.22 -6.94
CA GLN A 91 28.87 21.67 -7.32
C GLN A 91 27.83 21.39 -6.22
N LEU A 92 27.88 20.21 -5.58
CA LEU A 92 27.01 19.85 -4.46
C LEU A 92 27.27 20.76 -3.25
N ALA A 93 28.53 21.03 -2.92
CA ALA A 93 28.92 21.94 -1.86
C ALA A 93 28.40 23.37 -2.12
N ARG A 94 28.52 23.88 -3.35
CA ARG A 94 27.95 25.19 -3.71
C ARG A 94 26.43 25.21 -3.63
N MET A 95 25.76 24.12 -4.01
CA MET A 95 24.29 24.04 -3.96
C MET A 95 23.79 23.98 -2.50
N LEU A 96 24.50 23.28 -1.63
CA LEU A 96 24.24 23.26 -0.18
C LEU A 96 24.55 24.62 0.48
N GLU A 97 25.64 25.28 0.08
CA GLU A 97 26.03 26.57 0.64
C GLU A 97 25.14 27.72 0.15
N SER A 98 24.47 27.58 -0.99
CA SER A 98 23.45 28.53 -1.47
C SER A 98 22.07 28.27 -0.86
N GLN A 99 21.74 27.01 -0.55
CA GLN A 99 20.63 26.66 0.34
C GLN A 99 21.02 26.80 1.82
N LYS A 100 21.38 28.02 2.24
CA LYS A 100 21.46 28.36 3.66
C LYS A 100 20.04 28.36 4.19
N ILE A 101 19.56 27.19 4.64
CA ILE A 101 18.34 27.06 5.41
C ILE A 101 18.47 28.08 6.55
N GLN A 102 17.61 29.10 6.54
CA GLN A 102 17.51 30.01 7.68
C GLN A 102 17.22 29.12 8.88
N THR A 103 18.23 28.92 9.73
CA THR A 103 18.04 28.26 11.00
C THR A 103 17.10 29.15 11.78
N THR A 104 15.82 28.80 11.78
CA THR A 104 14.84 29.39 12.67
C THR A 104 15.46 29.31 14.06
N ALA A 105 15.64 30.46 14.71
CA ALA A 105 16.18 30.52 16.05
C ALA A 105 15.52 29.42 16.90
N PRO A 106 16.28 28.67 17.72
CA PRO A 106 15.72 27.59 18.51
C PRO A 106 14.55 28.15 19.31
N ARG A 107 13.36 27.65 19.03
CA ARG A 107 12.12 28.08 19.67
C ARG A 107 12.33 27.90 21.17
N GLN A 108 12.29 29.00 21.92
CA GLN A 108 12.41 28.95 23.37
C GLN A 108 11.12 28.35 23.91
N TYR A 109 11.18 27.06 24.24
CA TYR A 109 10.05 26.34 24.82
C TYR A 109 9.78 26.88 26.22
N THR A 110 8.52 27.17 26.50
CA THR A 110 8.05 27.47 27.85
C THR A 110 8.19 26.23 28.75
N ALA A 111 8.24 26.41 30.07
CA ALA A 111 8.37 25.29 31.01
C ALA A 111 7.25 24.24 30.85
N GLU A 112 6.06 24.67 30.45
CA GLU A 112 4.92 23.82 30.17
C GLU A 112 5.13 22.99 28.89
N GLU A 113 5.62 23.60 27.80
CA GLU A 113 5.94 22.88 26.56
C GLU A 113 7.08 21.88 26.74
N MET A 114 8.08 22.17 27.59
CA MET A 114 9.12 21.19 27.94
C MET A 114 8.55 20.01 28.71
N ARG A 115 7.61 20.25 29.63
CA ARG A 115 6.94 19.17 30.37
C ARG A 115 6.10 18.29 29.45
N ILE A 116 5.40 18.89 28.48
CA ILE A 116 4.65 18.15 27.46
C ILE A 116 5.60 17.33 26.58
N ARG A 117 6.71 17.92 26.14
CA ARG A 117 7.74 17.22 25.35
C ARG A 117 8.32 16.04 26.13
N GLU A 118 8.63 16.22 27.41
CA GLU A 118 9.15 15.16 28.28
C GLU A 118 8.12 14.05 28.50
N GLN A 119 6.84 14.41 28.70
CA GLN A 119 5.75 13.44 28.83
C GLN A 119 5.57 12.61 27.56
N ILE A 120 5.63 13.24 26.38
CA ILE A 120 5.58 12.55 25.08
C ILE A 120 6.80 11.63 24.95
N LEU A 121 8.02 12.11 25.27
CA LEU A 121 9.22 11.27 25.23
C LEU A 121 9.13 10.08 26.19
N ALA A 122 8.57 10.26 27.39
CA ALA A 122 8.38 9.20 28.36
C ALA A 122 7.39 8.13 27.86
N GLN A 123 6.32 8.54 27.17
CA GLN A 123 5.39 7.63 26.52
C GLN A 123 6.10 6.78 25.44
N TYR A 124 6.99 7.40 24.65
CA TYR A 124 7.79 6.67 23.67
C TYR A 124 8.88 5.79 24.31
N SER A 125 9.47 6.20 25.44
CA SER A 125 10.44 5.37 26.16
C SER A 125 9.78 4.17 26.83
N GLN A 126 8.51 4.29 27.24
CA GLN A 126 7.71 3.16 27.70
C GLN A 126 7.46 2.13 26.60
N THR A 127 7.32 2.56 25.34
CA THR A 127 7.16 1.64 24.20
C THR A 127 8.47 1.03 23.69
N SER A 128 9.64 1.59 23.99
CA SER A 128 10.94 1.08 23.49
C SER A 128 11.73 0.24 24.50
N VAL A 129 11.27 0.10 25.75
CA VAL A 129 11.92 -0.72 26.79
C VAL A 129 10.93 -1.70 27.43
N SER A 130 10.22 -2.46 26.61
CA SER A 130 9.62 -3.74 27.01
C SER A 130 10.19 -4.84 26.10
N ASP A 131 11.51 -5.03 26.20
CA ASP A 131 12.16 -6.31 25.89
C ASP A 131 12.27 -7.09 27.20
N GLY A 132 11.14 -7.62 27.66
CA GLY A 132 11.06 -8.32 28.94
C GLY A 132 9.63 -8.55 29.39
N GLU A 133 9.08 -9.66 28.93
CA GLU A 133 8.02 -10.50 29.52
C GLU A 133 6.85 -9.83 30.29
N GLU A 134 5.65 -10.24 29.86
CA GLU A 134 4.35 -10.27 30.55
C GLU A 134 3.32 -9.18 30.19
N GLY A 135 2.22 -9.65 29.58
CA GLY A 135 0.90 -9.03 29.71
C GLY A 135 0.46 -8.08 28.60
N ASP A 136 0.24 -8.62 27.40
CA ASP A 136 -0.47 -7.91 26.31
C ASP A 136 -1.96 -7.75 26.68
N GLU A 137 -2.31 -6.65 27.35
CA GLU A 137 -3.63 -6.03 27.27
C GLU A 137 -3.53 -4.83 26.32
N PRO A 138 -4.25 -4.81 25.18
CA PRO A 138 -4.19 -3.67 24.28
C PRO A 138 -4.86 -2.46 24.94
N SER A 139 -4.07 -1.44 25.23
CA SER A 139 -4.56 -0.14 25.70
C SER A 139 -5.38 0.57 24.62
N ASP A 140 -6.59 0.97 24.98
CA ASP A 140 -7.65 1.58 24.15
C ASP A 140 -7.34 3.03 23.66
N GLU A 141 -6.08 3.49 23.69
CA GLU A 141 -5.74 4.91 23.47
C GLU A 141 -5.46 5.30 22.01
N GLU A 142 -5.26 4.33 21.11
CA GLU A 142 -4.98 4.57 19.68
C GLU A 142 -6.23 4.89 18.84
N ALA A 143 -7.43 4.92 19.43
CA ALA A 143 -8.69 5.19 18.71
C ALA A 143 -8.89 6.67 18.31
N GLN A 144 -8.00 7.59 18.70
CA GLN A 144 -8.20 9.03 18.54
C GLN A 144 -7.85 9.61 17.16
N LEU A 145 -7.28 8.82 16.23
CA LEU A 145 -6.78 9.33 14.94
C LEU A 145 -7.73 9.15 13.75
N GLY A 146 -8.98 8.71 13.96
CA GLY A 146 -10.02 8.66 12.91
C GLY A 146 -9.76 7.68 11.76
N LEU A 147 -8.62 7.00 11.74
CA LEU A 147 -8.30 5.90 10.84
C LEU A 147 -8.73 4.59 11.50
N VAL A 148 -9.57 3.81 10.81
CA VAL A 148 -9.96 2.48 11.25
C VAL A 148 -8.71 1.60 11.27
N LYS A 149 -8.40 1.00 12.42
CA LYS A 149 -7.25 0.12 12.58
C LYS A 149 -7.38 -1.10 11.65
N ASN A 150 -6.26 -1.55 11.09
CA ASN A 150 -6.22 -2.79 10.33
C ASN A 150 -6.46 -3.98 11.27
N THR A 151 -7.59 -4.68 11.11
CA THR A 151 -7.97 -5.82 11.97
C THR A 151 -7.51 -7.17 11.44
N ASN A 152 -6.88 -7.23 10.26
CA ASN A 152 -6.60 -8.51 9.58
C ASN A 152 -5.78 -9.48 10.44
N VAL A 153 -4.79 -8.98 11.20
CA VAL A 153 -3.97 -9.81 12.08
C VAL A 153 -4.78 -10.33 13.27
N HIS A 154 -5.57 -9.46 13.89
CA HIS A 154 -6.45 -9.82 15.00
C HIS A 154 -7.50 -10.84 14.57
N ASP A 155 -8.13 -10.63 13.41
CA ASP A 155 -9.18 -11.50 12.87
C ASP A 155 -8.63 -12.91 12.56
N VAL A 156 -7.40 -13.01 12.03
CA VAL A 156 -6.74 -14.29 11.78
C VAL A 156 -6.41 -15.02 13.09
N GLN A 157 -5.89 -14.31 14.09
CA GLN A 157 -5.58 -14.90 15.40
C GLN A 157 -6.85 -15.36 16.13
N GLN A 158 -7.91 -14.55 16.09
CA GLN A 158 -9.21 -14.89 16.67
C GLN A 158 -9.81 -16.12 15.97
N ALA A 159 -9.83 -16.16 14.63
CA ALA A 159 -10.32 -17.31 13.89
C ALA A 159 -9.53 -18.60 14.21
N GLN A 160 -8.20 -18.50 14.41
CA GLN A 160 -7.38 -19.64 14.80
C GLN A 160 -7.69 -20.11 16.23
N LYS A 161 -7.93 -19.18 17.17
CA LYS A 161 -8.30 -19.47 18.55
C LYS A 161 -9.69 -20.13 18.62
N GLU A 162 -10.67 -19.56 17.93
CA GLU A 162 -12.03 -20.10 17.83
C GLU A 162 -12.03 -21.52 17.24
N ARG A 163 -11.25 -21.75 16.17
CA ARG A 163 -11.11 -23.09 15.58
C ARG A 163 -10.53 -24.10 16.58
N ARG A 164 -9.58 -23.67 17.42
CA ARG A 164 -8.97 -24.52 18.46
C ARG A 164 -9.97 -24.81 19.60
N GLU A 165 -10.74 -23.82 20.01
CA GLU A 165 -11.76 -23.97 21.06
C GLU A 165 -12.93 -24.84 20.58
N GLN A 166 -13.39 -24.64 19.35
CA GLN A 166 -14.41 -25.46 18.73
C GLN A 166 -13.98 -26.93 18.64
N ALA A 167 -12.73 -27.21 18.24
CA ALA A 167 -12.19 -28.58 18.24
C ALA A 167 -12.15 -29.20 19.65
N LYS A 168 -11.88 -28.42 20.69
CA LYS A 168 -11.93 -28.92 22.09
C LYS A 168 -13.36 -29.22 22.52
N LEU A 169 -14.31 -28.33 22.22
CA LEU A 169 -15.73 -28.53 22.53
C LEU A 169 -16.29 -29.75 21.82
N ASP A 170 -15.99 -29.93 20.53
CA ASP A 170 -16.44 -31.09 19.76
C ASP A 170 -15.86 -32.40 20.32
N SER A 171 -14.60 -32.39 20.76
CA SER A 171 -13.98 -33.54 21.43
C SER A 171 -14.65 -33.87 22.76
N GLN A 172 -14.95 -32.85 23.58
CA GLN A 172 -15.65 -33.02 24.85
C GLN A 172 -17.07 -33.54 24.63
N LYS A 173 -17.83 -32.92 23.72
CA LYS A 173 -19.19 -33.32 23.37
C LYS A 173 -19.23 -34.75 22.84
N LYS A 174 -18.24 -35.17 22.05
CA LYS A 174 -18.12 -36.56 21.59
C LYS A 174 -17.89 -37.52 22.77
N LYS A 175 -17.00 -37.19 23.70
CA LYS A 175 -16.76 -38.01 24.90
C LYS A 175 -18.01 -38.12 25.79
N GLU A 176 -18.73 -37.02 25.96
CA GLU A 176 -19.97 -37.00 26.74
C GLU A 176 -21.07 -37.84 26.08
N LYS A 177 -21.23 -37.72 24.77
CA LYS A 177 -22.17 -38.54 24.00
C LYS A 177 -21.84 -40.04 24.10
N ASP A 178 -20.56 -40.40 23.93
CA ASP A 178 -20.12 -41.79 24.07
C ASP A 178 -20.36 -42.33 25.50
N LYS A 179 -20.22 -41.47 26.51
CA LYS A 179 -20.51 -41.81 27.91
C LYS A 179 -22.01 -42.00 28.15
N GLU A 180 -22.84 -41.08 27.68
CA GLU A 180 -24.30 -41.15 27.81
C GLU A 180 -24.85 -42.39 27.10
N ASP A 181 -24.38 -42.70 25.88
CA ASP A 181 -24.79 -43.90 25.14
C ASP A 181 -24.43 -45.18 25.90
N ARG A 182 -23.26 -45.22 26.55
CA ARG A 182 -22.84 -46.36 27.37
C ARG A 182 -23.70 -46.52 28.62
N GLU A 183 -24.02 -45.42 29.30
CA GLU A 183 -24.89 -45.43 30.48
C GLU A 183 -26.32 -45.84 30.11
N ARG A 184 -26.85 -45.30 29.01
CA ARG A 184 -28.16 -45.67 28.46
C ARG A 184 -28.23 -47.16 28.11
N GLN A 185 -27.18 -47.72 27.48
CA GLN A 185 -27.11 -49.16 27.24
C GLN A 185 -27.07 -49.98 28.53
N LYS A 186 -26.37 -49.50 29.57
CA LYS A 186 -26.31 -50.18 30.88
C LYS A 186 -27.67 -50.17 31.57
N GLN A 187 -28.34 -49.02 31.63
CA GLN A 187 -29.69 -48.88 32.18
C GLN A 187 -30.70 -49.80 31.47
N GLN A 188 -30.70 -49.82 30.13
CA GLN A 188 -31.59 -50.71 29.38
C GLN A 188 -31.33 -52.20 29.67
N ARG A 189 -30.08 -52.60 29.95
CA ARG A 189 -29.75 -53.98 30.34
C ARG A 189 -30.24 -54.29 31.75
N GLU A 190 -30.10 -53.36 32.70
CA GLU A 190 -30.58 -53.50 34.07
C GLU A 190 -32.10 -53.57 34.13
N GLU A 191 -32.81 -52.68 33.44
CA GLU A 191 -34.28 -52.74 33.33
C GLU A 191 -34.77 -54.06 32.73
N LYS A 192 -34.12 -54.56 31.66
CA LYS A 192 -34.47 -55.86 31.06
C LYS A 192 -34.23 -57.02 32.04
N LYS A 193 -33.19 -56.94 32.87
CA LYS A 193 -32.91 -57.94 33.92
C LYS A 193 -33.96 -57.87 35.04
N GLU A 194 -34.32 -56.67 35.48
CA GLU A 194 -35.32 -56.44 36.52
C GLU A 194 -36.71 -56.92 36.07
N LYS A 195 -37.15 -56.54 34.86
CA LYS A 195 -38.40 -57.02 34.24
C LYS A 195 -38.44 -58.55 34.12
N ARG A 196 -37.30 -59.23 33.92
CA ARG A 196 -37.23 -60.70 33.91
C ARG A 196 -37.22 -61.31 35.31
N LYS A 197 -36.69 -60.60 36.31
CA LYS A 197 -36.64 -61.05 37.71
C LYS A 197 -38.01 -60.97 38.36
N THR A 198 -38.78 -59.91 38.10
CA THR A 198 -40.14 -59.74 38.64
C THR A 198 -41.12 -60.79 38.09
N VAL A 199 -41.05 -61.12 36.80
CA VAL A 199 -41.92 -62.15 36.17
C VAL A 199 -41.64 -63.58 36.67
N LYS A 200 -40.43 -63.89 37.14
CA LYS A 200 -40.11 -65.22 37.71
C LYS A 200 -40.61 -65.43 39.14
N GLY A 201 -41.06 -64.37 39.83
CA GLY A 201 -41.53 -64.44 41.22
C GLY A 201 -42.98 -64.92 41.37
N GLU A 202 -43.86 -64.58 40.44
CA GLU A 202 -45.31 -64.88 40.53
C GLU A 202 -45.69 -66.30 40.08
N ARG A 203 -44.78 -67.04 39.44
CA ARG A 203 -45.07 -68.39 38.92
C ARG A 203 -44.77 -69.53 39.90
N ARG A 204 -44.47 -69.20 41.16
CA ARG A 204 -44.22 -70.15 42.26
C ARG A 204 -45.09 -69.81 43.48
N ARG A 205 -46.40 -69.94 43.33
CA ARG A 205 -47.35 -70.31 44.38
C ARG A 205 -48.46 -71.14 43.76
#